data_AF-A0A2G5B4Z5-F1
#
_entry.id   AF-A0A2G5B4Z5-F1
#
_cell.length_a   1.000
_cell.length_b   1.000
_cell.length_c   1.000
_cell.angle_alpha   90.00
_cell.angle_beta   90.00
_cell.angle_gamma   90.00
#
_symmetry.space_group_name_H-M   'P 1'
#
loop_
_entity.id
_entity.type
_entity.pdbx_description
1 polymer ?
#
loop_
_entity_poly.entity_id
_entity_poly.type
_entity_poly.pdbx_seq_one_letter_code
_entity_poly.pdbx_strand_id
1 'polypeptide(L)'
;MSSSRFLFLFIYTFLAFITSYYVQAGNFFQPGNIRSRGGILVKNGEQTSCEVALIDSGSGFVAATCITDSRGKIDVSSQFEIYTDSSKKGQPASATIISSAISVHPDFDLGTFANNIAIIQFSLRPAKSWHIPIAVNRDEWESIIFVRRHMNSISDMEWANAITTTNALTDPECASDSSLFAANKIDFKCSSASAPAIEGSKCDVPYGTVYGVVGGSASLAGLYSHSVIDNYNICISKKTDHYYTLLSNYVAFAQSVLGRDVTIFTNTAFSINTDALYKMEAVSSESLDGTRLVAGNVFKQTGNNPLITASAFEKPNQSTNFDDSTPALSQSSDSHSAKSTDSVINMDVVSAGTDDNSSESEISFEDAAQSVKNKMSSGHIAAIAVSLTIFCIVALLGAYFALKWYRKRQTTKWNTEQITQILDSHIVSSEFGSTPSTKFELPSYRNHRATMLVAAGPNSIE
;
A
#
# COMPACT_ATOMS: atom_id res chain seq x y z
N MET A 1 -46.81 27.85 -22.56
CA MET A 1 -45.64 26.94 -22.67
C MET A 1 -46.13 25.61 -23.21
N SER A 2 -45.51 25.06 -24.26
CA SER A 2 -45.91 23.75 -24.80
C SER A 2 -45.52 22.63 -23.84
N SER A 3 -46.33 21.57 -23.79
CA SER A 3 -46.09 20.37 -22.96
C SER A 3 -44.70 19.77 -23.19
N SER A 4 -44.13 19.93 -24.40
CA SER A 4 -42.78 19.49 -24.73
C SER A 4 -41.69 20.21 -23.94
N ARG A 5 -41.82 21.53 -23.71
CA ARG A 5 -40.81 22.31 -22.96
C ARG A 5 -40.78 21.93 -21.47
N PHE A 6 -41.91 21.52 -20.91
CA PHE A 6 -41.98 21.08 -19.52
C PHE A 6 -41.31 19.71 -19.30
N LEU A 7 -41.52 18.78 -20.24
CA LEU A 7 -40.89 17.44 -20.19
C LEU A 7 -39.37 17.52 -20.29
N PHE A 8 -38.85 18.35 -21.22
CA PHE A 8 -37.40 18.57 -21.34
C PHE A 8 -36.80 19.19 -20.08
N LEU A 9 -37.48 20.16 -19.47
CA LEU A 9 -37.01 20.78 -18.23
C LEU A 9 -36.98 19.77 -17.07
N PHE A 10 -37.98 18.89 -16.99
CA PHE A 10 -38.06 17.86 -15.96
C PHE A 10 -37.00 16.77 -16.11
N ILE A 11 -36.74 16.31 -17.34
CA ILE A 11 -35.68 15.33 -17.61
C ILE A 11 -34.31 15.94 -17.28
N TYR A 12 -34.08 17.20 -17.67
CA TYR A 12 -32.82 17.89 -17.39
C TYR A 12 -32.60 18.08 -15.89
N THR A 13 -33.61 18.51 -15.13
CA THR A 13 -33.48 18.67 -13.68
C THR A 13 -33.34 17.33 -12.96
N PHE A 14 -34.00 16.27 -13.43
CA PHE A 14 -33.85 14.92 -12.87
C PHE A 14 -32.45 14.35 -13.12
N LEU A 15 -31.91 14.50 -14.34
CA LEU A 15 -30.53 14.09 -14.65
C LEU A 15 -29.51 14.92 -13.86
N ALA A 16 -29.72 16.24 -13.71
CA ALA A 16 -28.88 17.10 -12.89
C ALA A 16 -28.94 16.71 -11.39
N PHE A 17 -30.10 16.27 -10.91
CA PHE A 17 -30.26 15.80 -9.53
C PHE A 17 -29.58 14.45 -9.31
N ILE A 18 -29.67 13.51 -10.27
CA ILE A 18 -28.95 12.24 -10.21
C ILE A 18 -27.43 12.47 -10.24
N THR A 19 -26.92 13.29 -11.17
CA THR A 19 -25.48 13.57 -11.24
C THR A 19 -24.99 14.30 -10.00
N SER A 20 -25.75 15.28 -9.48
CA SER A 20 -25.44 15.94 -8.21
C SER A 20 -25.45 14.99 -7.01
N TYR A 21 -26.40 14.04 -6.96
CA TYR A 21 -26.48 13.04 -5.91
C TYR A 21 -25.32 12.03 -5.97
N TYR A 22 -24.91 11.58 -7.16
CA TYR A 22 -23.73 10.72 -7.32
C TYR A 22 -22.43 11.45 -6.99
N VAL A 23 -22.30 12.74 -7.36
CA VAL A 23 -21.15 13.57 -6.97
C VAL A 23 -21.13 13.82 -5.46
N GLN A 24 -22.29 14.03 -4.81
CA GLN A 24 -22.37 14.16 -3.36
C GLN A 24 -22.16 12.84 -2.62
N ALA A 25 -22.59 11.70 -3.16
CA ALA A 25 -22.31 10.38 -2.60
C ALA A 25 -20.82 10.03 -2.71
N GLY A 26 -20.16 10.42 -3.82
CA GLY A 26 -18.70 10.37 -3.94
C GLY A 26 -17.97 11.27 -2.95
N ASN A 27 -18.53 12.45 -2.65
CA ASN A 27 -18.02 13.37 -1.63
C ASN A 27 -18.43 13.02 -0.19
N PHE A 28 -19.33 12.06 0.04
CA PHE A 28 -19.69 11.60 1.39
C PHE A 28 -18.64 10.65 1.97
N PHE A 29 -17.79 10.08 1.13
CA PHE A 29 -16.45 9.63 1.49
C PHE A 29 -15.47 10.79 1.35
N GLN A 30 -15.69 11.90 2.06
CA GLN A 30 -14.53 12.73 2.36
C GLN A 30 -13.65 11.89 3.29
N PRO A 31 -12.41 11.55 2.93
CA PRO A 31 -11.46 10.88 3.82
C PRO A 31 -11.05 11.77 5.03
N GLY A 32 -11.85 12.78 5.37
CA GLY A 32 -11.60 13.81 6.37
C GLY A 32 -11.65 13.35 7.82
N ASN A 33 -11.69 12.04 8.09
CA ASN A 33 -11.46 11.52 9.43
C ASN A 33 -10.65 10.23 9.46
N ILE A 34 -9.89 9.96 8.40
CA ILE A 34 -8.80 8.99 8.53
C ILE A 34 -7.76 9.67 9.42
N ARG A 35 -7.84 9.41 10.72
CA ARG A 35 -6.78 9.75 11.67
C ARG A 35 -5.60 8.78 11.49
N SER A 36 -5.15 8.58 10.26
CA SER A 36 -4.00 7.74 9.96
C SER A 36 -2.75 8.55 10.27
N ARG A 37 -2.16 8.22 11.41
CA ARG A 37 -0.78 8.64 11.67
C ARG A 37 0.10 7.94 10.63
N GLY A 38 0.95 8.69 9.95
CA GLY A 38 2.07 8.13 9.21
C GLY A 38 3.37 8.73 9.68
N GLY A 39 4.47 8.16 9.19
CA GLY A 39 5.79 8.74 9.39
C GLY A 39 6.54 8.83 8.08
N ILE A 40 7.57 9.67 8.07
CA ILE A 40 8.57 9.71 7.01
C ILE A 40 9.93 9.41 7.60
N LEU A 41 10.76 8.73 6.82
CA LEU A 41 12.15 8.49 7.14
C LEU A 41 12.99 9.68 6.67
N VAL A 42 13.81 10.21 7.56
CA VAL A 42 14.82 11.23 7.29
C VAL A 42 16.18 10.56 7.45
N LYS A 43 17.07 10.74 6.46
CA LYS A 43 18.42 10.17 6.46
C LYS A 43 19.43 11.31 6.43
N ASN A 44 20.28 11.42 7.45
CA ASN A 44 21.29 12.47 7.58
C ASN A 44 20.71 13.89 7.46
N GLY A 45 19.57 14.15 8.11
CA GLY A 45 18.89 15.45 8.06
C GLY A 45 18.13 15.76 6.76
N GLU A 46 18.14 14.86 5.78
CA GLU A 46 17.40 15.01 4.52
C GLU A 46 16.15 14.12 4.49
N GLN A 47 15.03 14.69 4.05
CA GLN A 47 13.80 13.95 3.84
C GLN A 47 14.00 12.94 2.71
N THR A 48 13.54 11.72 2.94
CA THR A 48 13.49 10.68 1.92
C THR A 48 12.07 10.52 1.39
N SER A 49 11.92 9.86 0.25
CA SER A 49 10.60 9.44 -0.24
C SER A 49 10.01 8.26 0.54
N CYS A 50 10.75 7.72 1.50
CA CYS A 50 10.39 6.52 2.23
C CYS A 50 9.48 6.87 3.40
N GLU A 51 8.24 6.39 3.33
CA GLU A 51 7.33 6.44 4.47
C GLU A 51 7.57 5.29 5.44
N VAL A 52 7.18 5.54 6.69
CA VAL A 52 7.12 4.56 7.75
C VAL A 52 5.65 4.22 7.99
N ALA A 53 5.30 2.96 7.73
CA ALA A 53 4.01 2.38 8.04
C ALA A 53 3.95 2.06 9.54
N LEU A 54 3.55 3.06 10.33
CA LEU A 54 3.57 3.03 11.79
C LEU A 54 2.69 1.90 12.34
N ILE A 55 3.25 1.07 13.22
CA ILE A 55 2.51 0.04 13.96
C ILE A 55 1.97 0.66 15.26
N ASP A 56 2.82 1.44 15.94
CA ASP A 56 2.51 2.13 17.19
C ASP A 56 3.51 3.27 17.44
N SER A 57 3.44 3.86 18.64
CA SER A 57 4.29 4.97 19.06
C SER A 57 5.79 4.65 19.17
N GLY A 58 6.22 3.40 18.95
CA GLY A 58 7.64 3.01 19.02
C GLY A 58 8.11 2.08 17.90
N SER A 59 7.29 1.80 16.90
CA SER A 59 7.68 0.91 15.81
C SER A 59 6.88 1.13 14.53
N GLY A 60 7.47 0.72 13.41
CA GLY A 60 6.83 0.76 12.11
C GLY A 60 7.55 -0.11 11.08
N PHE A 61 6.85 -0.41 9.98
CA PHE A 61 7.44 -1.02 8.80
C PHE A 61 8.07 0.06 7.91
N VAL A 62 9.18 -0.29 7.29
CA VAL A 62 9.85 0.50 6.24
C VAL A 62 10.32 -0.45 5.14
N ALA A 63 10.45 0.00 3.89
CA ALA A 63 11.04 -0.82 2.85
C ALA A 63 12.53 -1.01 3.13
N ALA A 64 13.06 -2.22 3.00
CA ALA A 64 14.48 -2.50 3.26
C ALA A 64 15.41 -1.70 2.32
N THR A 65 14.97 -1.44 1.10
CA THR A 65 15.66 -0.57 0.13
C THR A 65 15.77 0.90 0.58
N CYS A 66 15.01 1.34 1.58
CA CYS A 66 15.13 2.70 2.13
C CYS A 66 16.30 2.87 3.10
N ILE A 67 16.84 1.76 3.61
CA ILE A 67 17.96 1.76 4.56
C ILE A 67 19.26 1.29 3.90
N THR A 68 19.31 1.16 2.58
CA THR A 68 20.55 0.83 1.86
C THR A 68 21.46 2.06 1.68
N ASP A 69 22.76 1.85 1.54
CA ASP A 69 23.72 2.84 1.04
C ASP A 69 23.64 2.96 -0.50
N SER A 70 24.48 3.83 -1.07
CA SER A 70 24.61 4.01 -2.51
C SER A 70 25.14 2.78 -3.26
N ARG A 71 25.68 1.79 -2.55
CA ARG A 71 26.16 0.52 -3.10
C ARG A 71 25.09 -0.58 -2.96
N GLY A 72 23.90 -0.23 -2.49
CA GLY A 72 22.81 -1.17 -2.22
C GLY A 72 23.03 -2.04 -0.98
N LYS A 73 24.06 -1.80 -0.17
CA LYS A 73 24.24 -2.55 1.07
C LYS A 73 23.37 -1.98 2.16
N ILE A 74 22.79 -2.82 3.01
CA ILE A 74 22.07 -2.36 4.21
C ILE A 74 23.03 -1.51 5.06
N ASP A 75 22.63 -0.27 5.31
CA ASP A 75 23.41 0.74 5.99
C ASP A 75 22.71 1.14 7.28
N VAL A 76 22.91 0.33 8.31
CA VAL A 76 22.47 0.62 9.68
C VAL A 76 23.39 1.64 10.40
N SER A 77 24.46 2.09 9.74
CA SER A 77 25.41 3.05 10.32
C SER A 77 24.98 4.51 10.13
N SER A 78 24.14 4.77 9.13
CA SER A 78 23.55 6.08 8.90
C SER A 78 22.66 6.53 10.04
N GLN A 79 22.62 7.84 10.26
CA GLN A 79 21.67 8.45 11.19
C GLN A 79 20.29 8.51 10.51
N PHE A 80 19.41 7.61 10.94
CA PHE A 80 17.99 7.66 10.59
C PHE A 80 17.19 8.36 11.66
N GLU A 81 16.29 9.21 11.21
CA GLU A 81 15.31 9.90 12.03
C GLU A 81 13.93 9.60 11.48
N ILE A 82 12.94 9.49 12.38
CA ILE A 82 11.56 9.29 12.00
C ILE A 82 10.76 10.49 12.48
N TYR A 83 10.08 11.13 11.54
CA TYR A 83 9.11 12.16 11.84
C TYR A 83 7.74 11.55 11.65
N THR A 84 6.90 11.61 12.67
CA THR A 84 5.50 11.14 12.60
C THR A 84 4.59 12.32 12.39
N ASP A 85 3.41 12.17 11.78
CA ASP A 85 2.39 13.22 11.76
C ASP A 85 1.58 13.21 13.09
N SER A 86 1.11 14.37 13.54
CA SER A 86 0.44 14.49 14.84
C SER A 86 -1.04 14.14 14.79
N SER A 87 -1.60 13.73 13.65
CA SER A 87 -3.04 13.67 13.36
C SER A 87 -3.85 14.96 13.64
N LYS A 88 -3.21 16.03 14.15
CA LYS A 88 -3.82 17.32 14.49
C LYS A 88 -3.18 18.41 13.65
N LYS A 89 -3.99 19.06 12.82
CA LYS A 89 -3.57 20.19 11.98
C LYS A 89 -2.85 21.26 12.83
N GLY A 90 -1.63 21.64 12.43
CA GLY A 90 -0.88 22.72 13.05
C GLY A 90 -0.17 22.40 14.37
N GLN A 91 -0.08 21.13 14.79
CA GLN A 91 0.82 20.74 15.88
C GLN A 91 2.07 20.05 15.33
N PRO A 92 3.28 20.58 15.59
CA PRO A 92 4.51 19.89 15.22
C PRO A 92 4.51 18.55 15.92
N ALA A 93 4.57 17.51 15.12
CA ALA A 93 4.55 16.15 15.60
C ALA A 93 5.97 15.77 16.01
N SER A 94 6.07 15.18 17.21
CA SER A 94 7.30 15.12 17.98
C SER A 94 8.35 14.16 17.43
N ALA A 95 9.59 14.67 17.46
CA ALA A 95 10.88 14.04 17.71
C ALA A 95 11.54 13.14 16.64
N THR A 96 12.61 13.71 16.06
CA THR A 96 13.90 13.07 15.80
C THR A 96 14.20 11.98 16.82
N ILE A 97 14.22 10.74 16.36
CA ILE A 97 14.68 9.60 17.13
C ILE A 97 15.68 8.84 16.29
N ILE A 98 16.89 8.75 16.81
CA ILE A 98 17.91 7.82 16.34
C ILE A 98 17.28 6.43 16.45
N SER A 99 17.07 5.77 15.31
CA SER A 99 16.53 4.40 15.30
C SER A 99 17.34 3.53 16.27
N SER A 100 16.68 2.95 17.27
CA SER A 100 17.38 2.14 18.28
C SER A 100 17.76 0.77 17.73
N ALA A 101 16.96 0.27 16.78
CA ALA A 101 17.21 -0.98 16.08
C ALA A 101 16.48 -0.97 14.73
N ILE A 102 17.12 -1.53 13.71
CA ILE A 102 16.52 -1.84 12.42
C ILE A 102 16.73 -3.33 12.15
N SER A 103 15.66 -4.04 11.81
CA SER A 103 15.68 -5.47 11.50
C SER A 103 15.14 -5.69 10.10
N VAL A 104 16.01 -6.08 9.18
CA VAL A 104 15.65 -6.41 7.80
C VAL A 104 15.14 -7.84 7.73
N HIS A 105 14.15 -8.08 6.88
CA HIS A 105 13.70 -9.44 6.61
C HIS A 105 14.87 -10.33 6.15
N PRO A 106 15.08 -11.54 6.71
CA PRO A 106 16.24 -12.37 6.39
C PRO A 106 16.30 -12.80 4.92
N ASP A 107 15.15 -13.00 4.29
CA ASP A 107 15.03 -13.32 2.86
C ASP A 107 14.85 -12.07 1.97
N PHE A 108 15.22 -10.87 2.43
CA PHE A 108 15.24 -9.68 1.56
C PHE A 108 16.25 -9.87 0.43
N ASP A 109 15.74 -9.87 -0.80
CA ASP A 109 16.55 -9.97 -2.02
C ASP A 109 16.64 -8.59 -2.68
N LEU A 110 17.84 -8.02 -2.71
CA LEU A 110 18.09 -6.69 -3.28
C LEU A 110 17.91 -6.64 -4.80
N GLY A 111 18.07 -7.78 -5.47
CA GLY A 111 17.89 -7.88 -6.89
C GLY A 111 16.42 -7.87 -7.27
N THR A 112 15.65 -8.81 -6.75
CA THR A 112 14.21 -8.91 -7.10
C THR A 112 13.34 -7.92 -6.34
N PHE A 113 13.82 -7.38 -5.22
CA PHE A 113 13.01 -6.71 -4.19
C PHE A 113 11.97 -7.63 -3.53
N ALA A 114 12.15 -8.95 -3.61
CA ALA A 114 11.39 -9.90 -2.80
C ALA A 114 11.66 -9.64 -1.32
N ASN A 115 10.60 -9.68 -0.51
CA ASN A 115 10.65 -9.40 0.93
C ASN A 115 11.32 -8.05 1.26
N ASN A 116 11.12 -7.02 0.43
CA ASN A 116 11.62 -5.65 0.62
C ASN A 116 10.91 -4.95 1.80
N ILE A 117 11.21 -5.41 3.01
CA ILE A 117 10.59 -4.95 4.24
C ILE A 117 11.57 -5.05 5.42
N ALA A 118 11.46 -4.09 6.32
CA ALA A 118 12.21 -4.02 7.55
C ALA A 118 11.32 -3.44 8.67
N ILE A 119 11.66 -3.78 9.91
CA ILE A 119 11.08 -3.19 11.11
C ILE A 119 12.06 -2.15 11.65
N ILE A 120 11.55 -0.95 11.92
CA ILE A 120 12.31 0.09 12.61
C ILE A 120 11.69 0.33 13.99
N GLN A 121 12.56 0.34 15.01
CA GLN A 121 12.18 0.64 16.39
C GLN A 121 12.66 2.03 16.78
N PHE A 122 11.79 2.78 17.46
CA PHE A 122 12.01 4.16 17.87
C PHE A 122 11.24 4.46 19.17
N SER A 123 11.37 5.67 19.71
CA SER A 123 10.83 6.07 21.01
C SER A 123 10.33 7.52 20.98
N LEU A 124 9.04 7.72 20.77
CA LEU A 124 8.41 9.06 20.80
C LEU A 124 8.32 9.60 22.24
N ARG A 125 9.11 10.63 22.57
CA ARG A 125 9.04 11.31 23.88
C ARG A 125 7.81 12.21 23.99
N PRO A 126 7.29 12.37 25.22
CA PRO A 126 6.39 11.42 25.85
C PRO A 126 5.04 11.44 25.11
N ALA A 127 4.91 10.65 24.04
CA ALA A 127 3.63 10.52 23.36
C ALA A 127 2.75 9.50 24.10
N LYS A 128 1.46 9.83 24.26
CA LYS A 128 0.42 8.86 24.63
C LYS A 128 0.57 7.61 23.74
N SER A 129 0.61 6.41 24.33
CA SER A 129 0.65 5.17 23.57
C SER A 129 -0.55 5.10 22.62
N TRP A 130 -0.29 4.74 21.37
CA TRP A 130 -1.28 4.49 20.33
C TRP A 130 -0.79 3.33 19.46
N HIS A 131 -1.73 2.64 18.82
CA HIS A 131 -1.49 1.57 17.86
C HIS A 131 -2.32 1.83 16.61
N ILE A 132 -1.81 1.39 15.45
CA ILE A 132 -2.51 1.42 14.17
C ILE A 132 -2.72 -0.03 13.76
N PRO A 133 -3.97 -0.50 13.64
CA PRO A 133 -4.20 -1.87 13.26
C PRO A 133 -3.83 -2.13 11.80
N ILE A 134 -3.35 -3.35 11.52
CA ILE A 134 -3.09 -3.83 10.17
C ILE A 134 -4.34 -4.50 9.61
N ALA A 135 -4.81 -4.06 8.44
CA ALA A 135 -5.90 -4.71 7.71
C ALA A 135 -5.39 -6.04 7.14
N VAL A 136 -5.87 -7.17 7.67
CA VAL A 136 -5.32 -8.49 7.31
C VAL A 136 -6.13 -9.27 6.29
N ASN A 137 -7.43 -8.99 6.19
CA ASN A 137 -8.33 -9.68 5.26
C ASN A 137 -8.68 -8.79 4.06
N ARG A 138 -8.06 -9.08 2.90
CA ARG A 138 -8.26 -8.32 1.65
C ARG A 138 -9.69 -8.41 1.11
N ASP A 139 -10.37 -9.53 1.36
CA ASP A 139 -11.72 -9.78 0.83
C ASP A 139 -12.79 -8.90 1.49
N GLU A 140 -12.47 -8.29 2.62
CA GLU A 140 -13.34 -7.34 3.32
C GLU A 140 -13.18 -5.90 2.83
N TRP A 141 -12.11 -5.60 2.09
CA TRP A 141 -11.83 -4.22 1.71
C TRP A 141 -12.89 -3.73 0.72
N GLU A 142 -13.53 -2.61 1.06
CA GLU A 142 -14.50 -1.92 0.20
C GLU A 142 -13.77 -1.01 -0.80
N SER A 143 -12.62 -0.49 -0.39
CA SER A 143 -11.75 0.36 -1.20
C SER A 143 -10.32 0.38 -0.63
N ILE A 144 -9.39 0.92 -1.41
CA ILE A 144 -7.99 1.12 -1.00
C ILE A 144 -7.65 2.60 -1.11
N ILE A 145 -6.95 3.10 -0.10
CA ILE A 145 -6.48 4.48 -0.02
C ILE A 145 -4.96 4.48 -0.07
N PHE A 146 -4.42 5.15 -1.06
CA PHE A 146 -2.99 5.42 -1.19
C PHE A 146 -2.70 6.76 -0.54
N VAL A 147 -1.70 6.81 0.32
CA VAL A 147 -1.34 8.00 1.09
C VAL A 147 0.11 8.33 0.87
N ARG A 148 0.35 9.62 0.56
CA ARG A 148 1.67 10.21 0.43
C ARG A 148 1.83 11.35 1.42
N ARG A 149 2.86 11.28 2.24
CA ARG A 149 3.19 12.30 3.24
C ARG A 149 4.55 12.91 2.94
N HIS A 150 4.65 14.19 3.26
CA HIS A 150 5.91 14.93 3.19
C HIS A 150 5.85 16.12 4.13
N MET A 151 7.02 16.64 4.45
CA MET A 151 7.19 17.89 5.18
C MET A 151 7.55 19.00 4.19
N ASN A 152 7.03 20.18 4.46
CA ASN A 152 7.43 21.42 3.79
C ASN A 152 8.80 21.89 4.30
N SER A 153 9.06 21.67 5.60
CA SER A 153 10.33 22.01 6.25
C SER A 153 10.67 21.00 7.35
N ILE A 154 11.84 20.36 7.23
CA ILE A 154 12.35 19.43 8.25
C ILE A 154 12.77 20.20 9.51
N SER A 155 13.45 21.34 9.33
CA SER A 155 13.95 22.17 10.43
C SER A 155 12.83 22.72 11.29
N ASP A 156 11.71 23.11 10.68
CA ASP A 156 10.56 23.70 11.36
C ASP A 156 9.51 22.66 11.78
N MET A 157 9.77 21.38 11.47
CA MET A 157 8.83 20.28 11.67
C MET A 157 7.45 20.52 11.03
N GLU A 158 7.45 21.19 9.87
CA GLU A 158 6.22 21.62 9.19
C GLU A 158 5.75 20.55 8.21
N TRP A 159 4.61 19.93 8.51
CA TRP A 159 3.97 18.93 7.67
C TRP A 159 3.12 19.57 6.57
N ALA A 160 3.26 19.05 5.35
CA ALA A 160 2.29 19.31 4.29
C ALA A 160 0.98 18.56 4.57
N ASN A 161 -0.09 18.91 3.84
CA ASN A 161 -1.27 18.06 3.82
C ASN A 161 -0.91 16.73 3.14
N ALA A 162 -1.34 15.62 3.73
CA ALA A 162 -1.20 14.32 3.08
C ALA A 162 -1.95 14.32 1.74
N ILE A 163 -1.28 13.82 0.70
CA ILE A 163 -1.88 13.62 -0.62
C ILE A 163 -2.47 12.22 -0.62
N THR A 164 -3.76 12.11 -0.95
CA THR A 164 -4.45 10.82 -0.94
C THR A 164 -5.19 10.59 -2.25
N THR A 165 -5.19 9.34 -2.71
CA THR A 165 -6.09 8.89 -3.78
C THR A 165 -6.75 7.57 -3.40
N THR A 166 -7.93 7.32 -3.97
CA THR A 166 -8.69 6.08 -3.80
C THR A 166 -8.71 5.34 -5.12
N ASN A 167 -8.33 4.06 -5.13
CA ASN A 167 -8.46 3.22 -6.32
C ASN A 167 -9.42 2.06 -6.07
N ALA A 168 -9.89 1.46 -7.17
CA ALA A 168 -10.57 0.18 -7.15
C ALA A 168 -9.66 -0.95 -6.61
N LEU A 169 -10.29 -2.01 -6.10
CA LEU A 169 -9.59 -3.18 -5.53
C LEU A 169 -8.85 -4.01 -6.57
N THR A 170 -9.27 -3.93 -7.84
CA THR A 170 -8.65 -4.61 -8.96
C THR A 170 -7.25 -4.04 -9.20
N ASP A 171 -6.29 -4.94 -9.42
CA ASP A 171 -4.96 -4.54 -9.85
C ASP A 171 -4.99 -4.18 -11.35
N PRO A 172 -4.20 -3.20 -11.81
CA PRO A 172 -3.93 -3.01 -13.23
C PRO A 172 -3.27 -4.27 -13.82
N GLU A 173 -3.04 -4.28 -15.14
CA GLU A 173 -2.22 -5.30 -15.81
C GLU A 173 -0.74 -5.20 -15.41
N CYS A 174 -0.41 -5.45 -14.14
CA CYS A 174 0.95 -5.33 -13.60
C CYS A 174 1.72 -6.65 -13.65
N ALA A 175 1.01 -7.78 -13.75
CA ALA A 175 1.65 -9.10 -13.85
C ALA A 175 2.49 -9.24 -15.12
N SER A 176 2.19 -8.46 -16.16
CA SER A 176 2.99 -8.41 -17.39
C SER A 176 4.26 -7.57 -17.27
N ASP A 177 4.46 -6.85 -16.18
CA ASP A 177 5.58 -5.92 -16.01
C ASP A 177 6.52 -6.32 -14.86
N SER A 178 6.09 -7.21 -13.97
CA SER A 178 6.90 -7.72 -12.87
C SER A 178 6.71 -9.22 -12.69
N SER A 179 7.77 -10.00 -12.98
CA SER A 179 7.82 -11.44 -12.69
C SER A 179 7.60 -11.72 -11.20
N LEU A 180 8.15 -10.86 -10.32
CA LEU A 180 7.97 -10.98 -8.88
C LEU A 180 6.49 -10.84 -8.49
N PHE A 181 5.80 -9.84 -9.02
CA PHE A 181 4.36 -9.66 -8.79
C PHE A 181 3.54 -10.80 -9.37
N ALA A 182 3.89 -11.27 -10.57
CA ALA A 182 3.18 -12.37 -11.23
C ALA A 182 3.17 -13.65 -10.38
N ALA A 183 4.29 -13.96 -9.72
CA ALA A 183 4.41 -15.08 -8.78
C ALA A 183 3.76 -14.79 -7.41
N ASN A 184 3.78 -13.54 -6.94
CA ASN A 184 3.40 -13.17 -5.58
C ASN A 184 2.19 -12.23 -5.49
N LYS A 185 1.12 -12.50 -6.25
CA LYS A 185 -0.06 -11.61 -6.36
C LYS A 185 -0.77 -11.35 -5.03
N ILE A 186 -0.66 -12.28 -4.08
CA ILE A 186 -1.27 -12.16 -2.75
C ILE A 186 -0.43 -11.29 -1.80
N ASP A 187 0.83 -11.04 -2.13
CA ASP A 187 1.79 -10.30 -1.30
C ASP A 187 1.90 -8.83 -1.69
N PHE A 188 1.32 -8.47 -2.82
CA PHE A 188 1.45 -7.14 -3.38
C PHE A 188 0.09 -6.56 -3.74
N LYS A 189 0.01 -5.24 -3.63
CA LYS A 189 -0.95 -4.42 -4.36
C LYS A 189 -0.20 -3.69 -5.46
N CYS A 190 -0.80 -3.59 -6.65
CA CYS A 190 -0.26 -2.78 -7.72
C CYS A 190 -1.12 -1.54 -8.00
N SER A 191 -0.47 -0.45 -8.42
CA SER A 191 -1.11 0.78 -8.83
C SER A 191 -0.19 1.60 -9.75
N SER A 192 -0.74 2.21 -10.79
CA SER A 192 -0.04 3.24 -11.57
C SER A 192 -0.23 4.65 -11.00
N ALA A 193 -0.95 4.79 -9.88
CA ALA A 193 -1.20 6.08 -9.27
C ALA A 193 0.06 6.63 -8.60
N SER A 194 0.38 7.87 -8.94
CA SER A 194 1.48 8.65 -8.39
C SER A 194 0.99 9.98 -7.81
N ALA A 195 1.88 10.68 -7.12
CA ALA A 195 1.64 12.02 -6.60
C ALA A 195 2.94 12.84 -6.64
N PRO A 196 2.87 14.18 -6.65
CA PRO A 196 4.05 15.02 -6.58
C PRO A 196 4.95 14.64 -5.41
N ALA A 197 6.26 14.56 -5.67
CA ALA A 197 7.28 14.19 -4.69
C ALA A 197 7.19 15.03 -3.40
N ILE A 198 7.11 16.33 -3.59
CA ILE A 198 6.88 17.39 -2.60
C ILE A 198 5.98 18.44 -3.26
N GLU A 199 5.35 19.31 -2.49
CA GLU A 199 4.55 20.42 -3.01
C GLU A 199 5.33 21.24 -4.06
N GLY A 200 4.75 21.40 -5.25
CA GLY A 200 5.37 22.10 -6.38
C GLY A 200 6.38 21.29 -7.21
N SER A 201 6.68 20.05 -6.84
CA SER A 201 7.52 19.15 -7.66
C SER A 201 6.86 18.83 -9.01
N LYS A 202 7.66 18.77 -10.08
CA LYS A 202 7.25 18.23 -11.39
C LYS A 202 7.47 16.72 -11.51
N CYS A 203 8.20 16.13 -10.56
CA CYS A 203 8.39 14.70 -10.49
C CYS A 203 7.27 14.10 -9.64
N ASP A 204 6.47 13.26 -10.27
CA ASP A 204 5.53 12.38 -9.61
C ASP A 204 6.25 11.10 -9.18
N VAL A 205 5.87 10.60 -8.01
CA VAL A 205 6.47 9.44 -7.37
C VAL A 205 5.35 8.60 -6.75
N PRO A 206 5.61 7.32 -6.43
CA PRO A 206 4.64 6.46 -5.76
C PRO A 206 4.15 7.06 -4.44
N TYR A 207 2.95 6.65 -4.03
CA TYR A 207 2.49 6.85 -2.67
C TYR A 207 3.35 6.04 -1.71
N GLY A 208 3.46 6.44 -0.45
CA GLY A 208 4.31 5.73 0.52
C GLY A 208 3.59 4.57 1.20
N THR A 209 2.32 4.78 1.59
CA THR A 209 1.55 3.81 2.38
C THR A 209 0.18 3.53 1.76
N VAL A 210 -0.35 2.35 2.06
CA VAL A 210 -1.66 1.86 1.57
C VAL A 210 -2.53 1.49 2.76
N TYR A 211 -3.81 1.86 2.71
CA TYR A 211 -4.81 1.55 3.72
C TYR A 211 -5.99 0.81 3.09
N GLY A 212 -6.43 -0.27 3.73
CA GLY A 212 -7.66 -0.98 3.39
C GLY A 212 -8.84 -0.39 4.14
N VAL A 213 -9.94 -0.13 3.45
CA VAL A 213 -11.17 0.42 4.05
C VAL A 213 -12.18 -0.69 4.28
N VAL A 214 -12.67 -0.87 5.50
CA VAL A 214 -13.75 -1.81 5.82
C VAL A 214 -14.77 -1.12 6.74
N GLY A 215 -16.05 -1.15 6.38
CA GLY A 215 -17.12 -0.54 7.19
C GLY A 215 -16.89 0.95 7.43
N GLY A 216 -16.32 1.66 6.45
CA GLY A 216 -15.96 3.08 6.57
C GLY A 216 -14.75 3.40 7.47
N SER A 217 -14.04 2.39 7.99
CA SER A 217 -12.80 2.56 8.75
C SER A 217 -11.59 2.18 7.90
N ALA A 218 -10.51 2.96 7.95
CA ALA A 218 -9.28 2.69 7.21
C ALA A 218 -8.19 2.18 8.16
N SER A 219 -7.59 1.04 7.80
CA SER A 219 -6.51 0.37 8.56
C SER A 219 -5.31 0.16 7.66
N LEU A 220 -4.10 0.15 8.24
CA LEU A 220 -2.85 0.06 7.48
C LEU A 220 -2.78 -1.29 6.74
N ALA A 221 -2.55 -1.29 5.43
CA ALA A 221 -2.62 -2.51 4.61
C ALA A 221 -1.31 -2.81 3.89
N GLY A 222 -0.57 -1.78 3.47
CA GLY A 222 0.62 -1.96 2.66
C GLY A 222 1.59 -0.79 2.75
N LEU A 223 2.81 -1.04 2.25
CA LEU A 223 3.88 -0.06 2.14
C LEU A 223 4.51 -0.15 0.76
N TYR A 224 4.89 0.98 0.18
CA TYR A 224 5.61 1.01 -1.08
C TYR A 224 6.89 0.18 -1.02
N SER A 225 7.06 -0.72 -1.98
CA SER A 225 8.27 -1.51 -2.15
C SER A 225 9.12 -0.96 -3.29
N HIS A 226 8.60 -1.05 -4.51
CA HIS A 226 9.35 -0.76 -5.72
C HIS A 226 8.41 -0.36 -6.86
N SER A 227 8.98 0.16 -7.94
CA SER A 227 8.29 0.48 -9.18
C SER A 227 8.95 -0.23 -10.34
N VAL A 228 8.17 -0.60 -11.35
CA VAL A 228 8.65 -0.93 -12.69
C VAL A 228 8.46 0.31 -13.56
N ILE A 229 9.51 0.72 -14.27
CA ILE A 229 9.47 1.82 -15.24
C ILE A 229 9.96 1.38 -16.61
N ASP A 230 9.46 2.03 -17.66
CA ASP A 230 10.15 2.03 -18.96
C ASP A 230 11.52 2.72 -18.83
N ASN A 231 12.49 2.36 -19.69
CA ASN A 231 13.96 2.64 -19.66
C ASN A 231 14.50 4.02 -19.16
N TYR A 232 13.64 4.97 -18.81
CA TYR A 232 13.95 6.29 -18.28
C TYR A 232 14.07 6.33 -16.75
N ASN A 233 13.95 7.53 -16.15
CA ASN A 233 13.81 7.72 -14.71
C ASN A 233 12.33 7.82 -14.33
N ILE A 234 12.02 7.64 -13.04
CA ILE A 234 10.65 7.62 -12.53
C ILE A 234 9.86 8.91 -12.82
N CYS A 235 10.53 10.06 -12.95
CA CYS A 235 9.89 11.36 -13.14
C CYS A 235 9.47 11.64 -14.59
N ILE A 236 10.03 10.92 -15.56
CA ILE A 236 9.78 11.14 -17.00
C ILE A 236 9.25 9.89 -17.71
N SER A 237 9.18 8.76 -16.99
CA SER A 237 8.66 7.51 -17.51
C SER A 237 7.20 7.66 -17.92
N LYS A 238 6.83 7.07 -19.07
CA LYS A 238 5.44 7.13 -19.56
C LYS A 238 4.60 6.01 -18.97
N LYS A 239 5.24 4.89 -18.63
CA LYS A 239 4.62 3.74 -17.98
C LYS A 239 5.33 3.46 -16.66
N THR A 240 4.61 3.64 -15.57
CA THR A 240 5.11 3.33 -14.24
C THR A 240 4.07 2.55 -13.46
N ASP A 241 4.47 1.37 -13.00
CA ASP A 241 3.67 0.52 -12.13
C ASP A 241 4.34 0.43 -10.76
N HIS A 242 3.60 0.76 -9.71
CA HIS A 242 4.08 0.79 -8.34
C HIS A 242 3.55 -0.42 -7.56
N TYR A 243 4.45 -1.11 -6.88
CA TYR A 243 4.17 -2.32 -6.11
C TYR A 243 4.31 -2.04 -4.62
N TYR A 244 3.30 -2.43 -3.87
CA TYR A 244 3.19 -2.19 -2.44
C TYR A 244 3.11 -3.53 -1.71
N THR A 245 4.08 -3.81 -0.85
CA THR A 245 4.09 -5.02 -0.02
C THR A 245 2.91 -4.97 0.93
N LEU A 246 2.06 -5.99 0.88
CA LEU A 246 0.94 -6.17 1.79
C LEU A 246 1.46 -6.67 3.15
N LEU A 247 1.09 -5.98 4.22
CA LEU A 247 1.64 -6.23 5.54
C LEU A 247 1.02 -7.44 6.25
N SER A 248 -0.10 -7.95 5.75
CA SER A 248 -0.83 -9.10 6.33
C SER A 248 0.06 -10.33 6.50
N ASN A 249 0.95 -10.59 5.53
CA ASN A 249 1.85 -11.75 5.55
C ASN A 249 3.11 -11.53 6.41
N TYR A 250 3.36 -10.30 6.87
CA TYR A 250 4.55 -9.92 7.66
C TYR A 250 4.24 -9.59 9.12
N VAL A 251 3.00 -9.84 9.57
CA VAL A 251 2.60 -9.61 10.97
C VAL A 251 3.43 -10.47 11.93
N ALA A 252 3.59 -11.77 11.64
CA ALA A 252 4.38 -12.68 12.48
C ALA A 252 5.87 -12.29 12.53
N PHE A 253 6.44 -11.87 11.39
CA PHE A 253 7.79 -11.32 11.34
C PHE A 253 7.93 -10.10 12.28
N ALA A 254 6.99 -9.15 12.21
CA ALA A 254 7.00 -7.99 13.09
C ALA A 254 6.85 -8.36 14.57
N GLN A 255 5.93 -9.28 14.91
CA GLN A 255 5.75 -9.76 16.29
C GLN A 255 7.02 -10.42 16.84
N SER A 256 7.70 -11.23 16.02
CA SER A 256 8.98 -11.87 16.37
C SER A 256 10.08 -10.85 16.65
N VAL A 257 10.25 -9.85 15.78
CA VAL A 257 11.24 -8.78 15.96
C VAL A 257 10.94 -7.92 17.20
N LEU A 258 9.67 -7.58 17.42
CA LEU A 258 9.25 -6.67 18.49
C LEU A 258 9.09 -7.37 19.84
N GLY A 259 9.00 -8.70 19.87
CA GLY A 259 8.75 -9.49 21.07
C GLY A 259 7.37 -9.24 21.70
N ARG A 260 6.37 -8.84 20.89
CA ARG A 260 5.01 -8.52 21.35
C ARG A 260 3.99 -8.56 20.21
N ASP A 261 2.72 -8.60 20.57
CA ASP A 261 1.62 -8.62 19.61
C ASP A 261 1.49 -7.30 18.84
N VAL A 262 1.21 -7.45 17.54
CA VAL A 262 0.85 -6.38 16.61
C VAL A 262 -0.67 -6.40 16.42
N THR A 263 -1.31 -5.25 16.57
CA THR A 263 -2.76 -5.13 16.41
C THR A 263 -3.17 -5.35 14.95
N ILE A 264 -4.13 -6.24 14.74
CA ILE A 264 -4.73 -6.52 13.43
C ILE A 264 -6.20 -6.09 13.41
N PHE A 265 -6.74 -5.90 12.21
CA PHE A 265 -8.14 -5.55 12.00
C PHE A 265 -8.78 -6.39 10.88
N THR A 266 -9.94 -6.96 11.22
CA THR A 266 -10.81 -7.76 10.36
C THR A 266 -12.21 -7.82 11.01
N ASN A 267 -13.26 -7.86 10.20
CA ASN A 267 -14.66 -8.02 10.62
C ASN A 267 -15.14 -9.48 10.54
N THR A 268 -14.32 -10.39 10.02
CA THR A 268 -14.62 -11.82 9.90
C THR A 268 -13.55 -12.66 10.60
N ALA A 269 -13.80 -13.96 10.73
CA ALA A 269 -12.79 -14.88 11.21
C ALA A 269 -11.72 -15.05 10.14
N PHE A 270 -10.54 -14.47 10.35
CA PHE A 270 -9.39 -14.56 9.46
C PHE A 270 -8.17 -15.08 10.23
N SER A 271 -7.47 -16.06 9.66
CA SER A 271 -6.20 -16.56 10.20
C SER A 271 -5.06 -15.84 9.49
N ILE A 272 -4.27 -15.08 10.24
CA ILE A 272 -3.04 -14.50 9.72
C ILE A 272 -1.99 -15.58 9.52
N ASN A 273 -0.99 -15.29 8.68
CA ASN A 273 0.22 -16.09 8.63
C ASN A 273 0.96 -15.96 9.97
N THR A 274 1.31 -17.11 10.57
CA THR A 274 2.03 -17.19 11.85
C THR A 274 3.52 -17.48 11.69
N ASP A 275 4.00 -17.68 10.46
CA ASP A 275 5.42 -17.92 10.19
C ASP A 275 6.20 -16.60 10.22
N ALA A 276 7.08 -16.45 11.21
CA ALA A 276 7.95 -15.29 11.33
C ALA A 276 9.05 -15.24 10.24
N LEU A 277 9.26 -16.34 9.51
CA LEU A 277 10.17 -16.48 8.39
C LEU A 277 9.42 -16.60 7.06
N TYR A 278 8.16 -16.15 7.01
CA TYR A 278 7.40 -16.07 5.78
C TYR A 278 8.24 -15.40 4.67
N LYS A 279 8.21 -15.98 3.47
CA LYS A 279 8.88 -15.39 2.32
C LYS A 279 8.09 -15.56 1.05
N MET A 280 8.19 -14.56 0.19
CA MET A 280 7.70 -14.60 -1.18
C MET A 280 8.35 -15.74 -1.97
N GLU A 281 7.63 -16.24 -2.97
CA GLU A 281 8.14 -17.15 -3.98
C GLU A 281 9.30 -16.48 -4.75
N ALA A 282 10.41 -17.20 -4.84
CA ALA A 282 11.58 -16.73 -5.56
C ALA A 282 11.35 -16.73 -7.07
N VAL A 283 11.86 -15.71 -7.76
CA VAL A 283 11.80 -15.59 -9.22
C VAL A 283 13.19 -15.55 -9.83
N SER A 284 13.34 -16.11 -11.03
CA SER A 284 14.64 -16.26 -11.70
C SER A 284 15.15 -14.97 -12.35
N SER A 285 14.26 -14.05 -12.70
CA SER A 285 14.62 -12.75 -13.27
C SER A 285 13.73 -11.63 -12.74
N GLU A 286 14.34 -10.45 -12.63
CA GLU A 286 13.81 -9.27 -11.96
C GLU A 286 12.96 -8.41 -12.91
N SER A 287 13.38 -8.35 -14.17
CA SER A 287 12.84 -7.44 -15.18
C SER A 287 12.57 -8.18 -16.47
N LEU A 288 11.44 -7.86 -17.10
CA LEU A 288 11.17 -8.24 -18.47
C LEU A 288 11.93 -7.28 -19.41
N ASP A 289 12.27 -7.73 -20.62
CA ASP A 289 13.05 -6.94 -21.57
C ASP A 289 12.49 -5.52 -21.74
N GLY A 290 13.35 -4.51 -21.55
CA GLY A 290 13.00 -3.09 -21.71
C GLY A 290 12.36 -2.42 -20.49
N THR A 291 12.26 -3.10 -19.35
CA THR A 291 11.80 -2.53 -18.08
C THR A 291 12.95 -2.39 -17.07
N ARG A 292 12.76 -1.55 -16.05
CA ARG A 292 13.71 -1.39 -14.94
C ARG A 292 12.97 -1.34 -13.61
N LEU A 293 13.53 -1.99 -12.58
CA LEU A 293 13.05 -1.87 -11.21
C LEU A 293 13.70 -0.70 -10.48
N VAL A 294 12.90 0.02 -9.70
CA VAL A 294 13.31 1.21 -8.94
C VAL A 294 12.73 1.17 -7.52
N ALA A 295 13.56 1.34 -6.49
CA ALA A 295 13.13 1.30 -5.10
C ALA A 295 13.91 2.30 -4.22
N GLY A 296 13.61 2.31 -2.92
CA GLY A 296 14.28 3.15 -1.92
C GLY A 296 13.92 4.63 -2.00
N ASN A 297 14.90 5.50 -1.77
CA ASN A 297 14.71 6.96 -1.79
C ASN A 297 14.66 7.51 -3.23
N VAL A 298 13.47 7.54 -3.81
CA VAL A 298 13.22 8.01 -5.19
C VAL A 298 13.43 9.52 -5.36
N PHE A 299 13.50 10.32 -4.29
CA PHE A 299 13.86 11.75 -4.41
C PHE A 299 15.26 11.95 -4.95
N LYS A 300 16.20 11.07 -4.59
CA LYS A 300 17.60 11.15 -5.03
C LYS A 300 17.82 10.67 -6.47
N GLN A 301 16.79 10.08 -7.08
CA GLN A 301 16.82 9.52 -8.44
C GLN A 301 16.34 10.53 -9.50
N THR A 302 16.05 11.76 -9.08
CA THR A 302 15.66 12.87 -9.97
C THR A 302 16.84 13.47 -10.76
N GLY A 303 18.09 13.08 -10.43
CA GLY A 303 19.31 13.46 -11.16
C GLY A 303 19.96 12.28 -11.88
N ASN A 304 20.94 12.53 -12.75
CA ASN A 304 21.74 11.52 -13.49
C ASN A 304 22.57 10.57 -12.61
N ASN A 305 22.27 10.46 -11.31
CA ASN A 305 22.97 9.55 -10.42
C ASN A 305 22.66 8.09 -10.81
N PRO A 306 23.66 7.19 -10.74
CA PRO A 306 23.46 5.79 -11.03
C PRO A 306 22.38 5.23 -10.10
N LEU A 307 21.25 4.82 -10.68
CA LEU A 307 20.18 4.12 -9.99
C LEU A 307 20.76 2.86 -9.35
N ILE A 308 20.28 2.51 -8.14
CA ILE A 308 20.31 1.13 -7.65
C ILE A 308 19.38 0.36 -8.58
N THR A 309 19.93 -0.08 -9.71
CA THR A 309 19.23 -0.89 -10.69
C THR A 309 19.54 -2.32 -10.32
N ALA A 310 18.48 -3.09 -10.08
CA ALA A 310 18.56 -4.50 -9.77
C ALA A 310 19.49 -5.27 -10.74
N SER A 311 19.42 -4.91 -12.04
CA SER A 311 20.25 -5.48 -13.11
C SER A 311 21.77 -5.26 -12.98
N ALA A 312 22.24 -4.40 -12.08
CA ALA A 312 23.67 -4.13 -11.89
C ALA A 312 24.31 -4.98 -10.79
N PHE A 313 23.50 -5.77 -10.06
CA PHE A 313 24.03 -6.77 -9.14
C PHE A 313 24.37 -8.03 -9.93
N GLU A 314 25.58 -8.09 -10.49
CA GLU A 314 26.18 -9.37 -10.83
C GLU A 314 26.07 -10.26 -9.60
N LYS A 315 25.24 -11.31 -9.71
CA LYS A 315 25.10 -12.34 -8.68
C LYS A 315 26.52 -12.74 -8.30
N PRO A 316 26.98 -12.52 -7.06
CA PRO A 316 28.33 -12.92 -6.68
C PRO A 316 28.42 -14.40 -7.00
N ASN A 317 29.33 -14.74 -7.91
CA ASN A 317 29.52 -16.09 -8.37
C ASN A 317 30.06 -16.87 -7.17
N GLN A 318 29.15 -17.33 -6.31
CA GLN A 318 29.45 -18.07 -5.10
C GLN A 318 29.80 -19.48 -5.56
N SER A 319 30.98 -19.58 -6.16
CA SER A 319 31.68 -20.82 -6.42
C SER A 319 31.88 -21.49 -5.06
N THR A 320 30.99 -22.40 -4.71
CA THR A 320 31.18 -23.35 -3.63
C THR A 320 32.26 -24.35 -4.07
N ASN A 321 33.51 -23.89 -4.15
CA ASN A 321 34.67 -24.77 -4.09
C ASN A 321 35.01 -24.92 -2.61
N PHE A 322 34.24 -25.77 -1.92
CA PHE A 322 34.72 -26.42 -0.71
C PHE A 322 35.60 -27.57 -1.20
N ASP A 323 36.91 -27.31 -1.29
CA ASP A 323 37.93 -28.32 -1.56
C ASP A 323 37.99 -29.29 -0.36
N ASP A 324 37.28 -30.41 -0.48
CA ASP A 324 37.56 -31.60 0.32
C ASP A 324 38.68 -32.38 -0.35
N SER A 325 39.84 -32.37 0.31
CA SER A 325 41.07 -32.96 -0.21
C SER A 325 41.05 -34.48 -0.02
N THR A 326 40.84 -35.23 -1.10
CA THR A 326 41.28 -36.64 -1.18
C THR A 326 41.92 -36.93 -2.54
N PRO A 327 43.14 -37.52 -2.59
CA PRO A 327 43.86 -37.71 -3.84
C PRO A 327 43.50 -39.06 -4.48
N ALA A 328 43.08 -39.05 -5.74
CA ALA A 328 43.10 -40.24 -6.58
C ALA A 328 43.42 -39.88 -8.04
N LEU A 329 44.27 -40.73 -8.60
CA LEU A 329 45.00 -40.60 -9.85
C LEU A 329 44.14 -40.67 -11.14
N SER A 330 44.56 -39.84 -12.11
CA SER A 330 44.79 -40.13 -13.53
C SER A 330 43.65 -40.34 -14.55
N GLN A 331 43.80 -39.58 -15.66
CA GLN A 331 43.58 -39.86 -17.10
C GLN A 331 42.73 -38.78 -17.77
N SER A 332 43.34 -37.80 -18.45
CA SER A 332 43.68 -37.77 -19.89
C SER A 332 42.49 -38.00 -20.83
N SER A 333 42.01 -36.94 -21.49
CA SER A 333 42.08 -36.76 -22.96
C SER A 333 41.16 -35.65 -23.46
N ASP A 334 41.77 -34.78 -24.29
CA ASP A 334 41.27 -34.26 -25.58
C ASP A 334 39.93 -33.50 -25.61
N SER A 335 39.97 -32.17 -25.75
CA SER A 335 39.93 -31.43 -27.03
C SER A 335 38.58 -31.51 -27.76
N HIS A 336 37.88 -30.39 -27.91
CA HIS A 336 37.37 -29.96 -29.22
C HIS A 336 36.94 -28.49 -29.23
N SER A 337 37.47 -27.83 -30.26
CA SER A 337 37.17 -26.50 -30.77
C SER A 337 35.96 -26.54 -31.69
N ALA A 338 35.03 -25.58 -31.58
CA ALA A 338 34.19 -25.06 -32.66
C ALA A 338 33.48 -23.80 -32.13
N LYS A 339 33.69 -22.58 -32.64
CA LYS A 339 33.47 -22.02 -33.99
C LYS A 339 32.00 -21.64 -34.25
N SER A 340 31.77 -20.32 -34.18
CA SER A 340 30.97 -19.45 -35.05
C SER A 340 29.52 -19.85 -35.42
N THR A 341 28.57 -18.94 -35.17
CA THR A 341 27.82 -18.31 -36.29
C THR A 341 27.11 -17.03 -35.86
N ASP A 342 27.49 -15.93 -36.51
CA ASP A 342 26.71 -14.72 -36.73
C ASP A 342 25.47 -15.05 -37.59
N SER A 343 24.32 -14.46 -37.27
CA SER A 343 23.26 -14.25 -38.26
C SER A 343 22.54 -12.92 -38.03
N VAL A 344 22.97 -11.96 -38.83
CA VAL A 344 22.30 -10.69 -39.15
C VAL A 344 20.98 -10.98 -39.88
N ILE A 345 19.87 -10.40 -39.42
CA ILE A 345 18.63 -10.30 -40.21
C ILE A 345 18.37 -8.81 -40.45
N ASN A 346 18.77 -8.36 -41.63
CA ASN A 346 18.16 -7.22 -42.31
C ASN A 346 16.92 -7.74 -43.04
N MET A 347 15.77 -7.09 -42.86
CA MET A 347 14.68 -7.17 -43.82
C MET A 347 14.10 -5.78 -44.03
N ASP A 348 14.56 -5.19 -45.12
CA ASP A 348 14.02 -4.02 -45.78
C ASP A 348 13.08 -4.54 -46.88
N VAL A 349 11.79 -4.17 -46.82
CA VAL A 349 10.84 -4.42 -47.91
C VAL A 349 9.99 -3.16 -48.11
N VAL A 350 10.37 -2.46 -49.17
CA VAL A 350 9.59 -1.49 -49.94
C VAL A 350 8.40 -2.20 -50.59
N SER A 351 7.20 -1.62 -50.57
CA SER A 351 6.51 -1.13 -51.79
C SER A 351 4.99 -0.95 -51.66
N ALA A 352 4.54 0.07 -52.38
CA ALA A 352 3.24 0.26 -53.05
C ALA A 352 1.99 0.55 -52.20
N GLY A 353 1.48 1.77 -52.39
CA GLY A 353 0.16 2.18 -51.93
C GLY A 353 -0.98 1.64 -52.78
N THR A 354 -2.21 1.93 -52.36
CA THR A 354 -3.42 1.93 -53.17
C THR A 354 -4.46 2.81 -52.44
N ASP A 355 -4.97 3.81 -53.15
CA ASP A 355 -6.15 4.60 -52.81
C ASP A 355 -7.38 3.70 -52.74
N ASP A 356 -8.33 3.94 -51.83
CA ASP A 356 -9.76 3.91 -52.19
C ASP A 356 -10.72 4.37 -51.06
N ASN A 357 -11.48 5.40 -51.43
CA ASN A 357 -12.85 5.74 -51.09
C ASN A 357 -13.71 4.67 -50.37
N SER A 358 -14.31 5.04 -49.23
CA SER A 358 -15.69 4.64 -48.86
C SER A 358 -16.20 5.54 -47.73
N SER A 359 -16.96 6.60 -48.04
CA SER A 359 -18.44 6.65 -48.01
C SER A 359 -19.04 6.36 -46.64
N GLU A 360 -19.24 7.45 -45.89
CA GLU A 360 -20.06 7.54 -44.68
C GLU A 360 -21.53 7.20 -44.99
N SER A 361 -22.15 6.39 -44.15
CA SER A 361 -23.59 6.10 -44.19
C SER A 361 -24.23 6.55 -42.88
N GLU A 362 -24.98 7.65 -42.96
CA GLU A 362 -25.93 8.09 -41.94
C GLU A 362 -27.11 7.12 -41.90
N ILE A 363 -27.34 6.51 -40.74
CA ILE A 363 -28.54 5.71 -40.47
C ILE A 363 -29.61 6.66 -39.97
N SER A 364 -30.51 7.08 -40.87
CA SER A 364 -31.76 7.74 -40.50
C SER A 364 -32.78 6.70 -40.04
N PHE A 365 -33.27 6.86 -38.82
CA PHE A 365 -34.27 5.99 -38.21
C PHE A 365 -35.59 6.77 -38.06
N GLU A 366 -36.29 6.97 -39.16
CA GLU A 366 -37.66 7.46 -39.20
C GLU A 366 -38.47 6.57 -40.16
N ASP A 367 -39.18 5.59 -39.60
CA ASP A 367 -40.52 5.18 -40.06
C ASP A 367 -40.97 3.89 -39.36
N ALA A 368 -41.72 4.04 -38.25
CA ALA A 368 -42.70 3.05 -37.80
C ALA A 368 -43.48 3.58 -36.59
N ALA A 369 -44.55 4.35 -36.80
CA ALA A 369 -45.72 4.38 -35.89
C ALA A 369 -46.83 5.33 -36.40
N GLN A 370 -47.47 4.97 -37.52
CA GLN A 370 -48.84 5.42 -37.77
C GLN A 370 -49.78 4.23 -37.70
N SER A 371 -50.63 4.22 -36.66
CA SER A 371 -52.03 3.75 -36.71
C SER A 371 -52.45 3.26 -35.32
N VAL A 372 -53.17 4.11 -34.57
CA VAL A 372 -54.48 3.85 -33.93
C VAL A 372 -54.88 5.18 -33.27
N LYS A 373 -55.68 5.97 -33.98
CA LYS A 373 -56.10 7.31 -33.57
C LYS A 373 -57.43 7.23 -32.82
N ASN A 374 -57.43 6.64 -31.62
CA ASN A 374 -58.55 6.81 -30.70
C ASN A 374 -58.40 8.19 -30.04
N LYS A 375 -59.34 9.08 -30.35
CA LYS A 375 -59.36 10.49 -29.99
C LYS A 375 -59.61 10.63 -28.47
N MET A 376 -58.59 10.37 -27.66
CA MET A 376 -58.63 10.57 -26.22
C MET A 376 -58.66 12.08 -25.96
N SER A 377 -59.77 12.56 -25.37
CA SER A 377 -59.96 13.98 -25.02
C SER A 377 -58.74 14.50 -24.24
N SER A 378 -58.25 15.69 -24.58
CA SER A 378 -57.04 16.30 -24.00
C SER A 378 -57.06 16.37 -22.47
N GLY A 379 -58.24 16.34 -21.85
CA GLY A 379 -58.39 16.24 -20.39
C GLY A 379 -57.92 14.90 -19.80
N HIS A 380 -58.07 13.79 -20.52
CA HIS A 380 -57.59 12.48 -20.08
C HIS A 380 -56.07 12.37 -20.12
N ILE A 381 -55.42 12.96 -21.13
CA ILE A 381 -53.95 12.97 -21.24
C ILE A 381 -53.33 13.76 -20.07
N ALA A 382 -53.92 14.92 -19.73
CA ALA A 382 -53.48 15.70 -18.58
C ALA A 382 -53.68 14.96 -17.25
N ALA A 383 -54.82 14.29 -17.07
CA ALA A 383 -55.12 13.52 -15.86
C ALA A 383 -54.16 12.34 -15.67
N ILE A 384 -53.82 11.62 -16.75
CA ILE A 384 -52.86 10.50 -16.69
C ILE A 384 -51.46 11.03 -16.35
N ALA A 385 -51.03 12.13 -16.96
CA ALA A 385 -49.70 12.70 -16.69
C ALA A 385 -49.52 13.15 -15.23
N VAL A 386 -50.53 13.78 -14.63
CA VAL A 386 -50.51 14.19 -13.21
C VAL A 386 -50.56 12.98 -12.29
N SER A 387 -51.36 11.97 -12.62
CA SER A 387 -51.46 10.75 -11.81
C SER A 387 -50.15 9.96 -11.80
N LEU A 388 -49.47 9.87 -12.96
CA LEU A 388 -48.18 9.18 -13.08
C LEU A 388 -47.08 9.88 -12.28
N THR A 389 -47.06 11.21 -12.29
CA THR A 389 -46.05 11.99 -11.53
C THR A 389 -46.26 11.86 -10.02
N ILE A 390 -47.49 11.93 -9.53
CA ILE A 390 -47.79 11.70 -8.11
C ILE A 390 -47.40 10.26 -7.72
N PHE A 391 -47.73 9.27 -8.55
CA PHE A 391 -47.37 7.87 -8.30
C PHE A 391 -45.84 7.67 -8.21
N CYS A 392 -45.07 8.24 -9.14
CA CYS A 392 -43.60 8.16 -9.11
C CYS A 392 -43.01 8.81 -7.84
N ILE A 393 -43.54 9.96 -7.41
CA ILE A 393 -43.08 10.63 -6.18
C ILE A 393 -43.36 9.75 -4.95
N VAL A 394 -44.57 9.18 -4.85
CA VAL A 394 -44.94 8.29 -3.75
C VAL A 394 -44.09 7.02 -3.75
N ALA A 395 -43.83 6.42 -4.92
CA ALA A 395 -42.98 5.25 -5.06
C ALA A 395 -41.53 5.52 -4.65
N LEU A 396 -40.95 6.66 -5.04
CA LEU A 396 -39.60 7.07 -4.66
C LEU A 396 -39.49 7.33 -3.15
N LEU A 397 -40.48 8.00 -2.55
CA LEU A 397 -40.54 8.19 -1.11
C LEU A 397 -40.66 6.85 -0.36
N GLY A 398 -41.50 5.94 -0.85
CA GLY A 398 -41.63 4.58 -0.31
C GLY A 398 -40.32 3.81 -0.36
N ALA A 399 -39.62 3.82 -1.50
CA ALA A 399 -38.31 3.17 -1.66
C ALA A 399 -37.25 3.78 -0.73
N TYR A 400 -37.23 5.11 -0.58
CA TYR A 400 -36.33 5.80 0.36
C TYR A 400 -36.57 5.38 1.81
N PHE A 401 -37.82 5.36 2.27
CA PHE A 401 -38.15 4.92 3.63
C PHE A 401 -37.87 3.43 3.85
N ALA A 402 -38.13 2.58 2.85
CA ALA A 402 -37.79 1.16 2.90
C ALA A 402 -36.28 0.92 3.02
N LEU A 403 -35.45 1.63 2.23
CA LEU A 403 -33.99 1.58 2.32
C LEU A 403 -33.49 2.08 3.68
N LYS A 404 -34.04 3.19 4.18
CA LYS A 404 -33.68 3.74 5.49
C LYS A 404 -34.03 2.78 6.63
N TRP A 405 -35.21 2.15 6.57
CA TRP A 405 -35.64 1.16 7.54
C TRP A 405 -34.81 -0.12 7.48
N TYR A 406 -34.48 -0.59 6.27
CA TYR A 406 -33.61 -1.75 6.06
C TYR A 406 -32.22 -1.54 6.67
N ARG A 407 -31.59 -0.38 6.40
CA ARG A 407 -30.30 -0.01 7.00
C ARG A 407 -30.38 0.04 8.53
N LYS A 408 -31.42 0.64 9.10
CA LYS A 408 -31.62 0.68 10.55
C LYS A 408 -31.76 -0.73 11.16
N ARG A 409 -32.42 -1.67 10.47
CA ARG A 409 -32.52 -3.05 10.95
C ARG A 409 -31.19 -3.80 10.89
N GLN A 410 -30.34 -3.52 9.90
CA GLN A 410 -29.00 -4.14 9.86
C GLN A 410 -28.11 -3.69 11.02
N THR A 411 -28.21 -2.42 11.46
CA THR A 411 -27.48 -1.95 12.65
C THR A 411 -28.10 -2.39 13.97
N THR A 412 -29.30 -2.97 13.94
CA THR A 412 -30.03 -3.47 15.13
C THR A 412 -30.16 -4.99 15.12
N LYS A 413 -29.26 -5.72 14.45
CA LYS A 413 -29.09 -7.14 14.74
C LYS A 413 -28.57 -7.25 16.18
N TRP A 414 -29.51 -7.62 17.05
CA TRP A 414 -29.33 -7.90 18.46
C TRP A 414 -28.11 -8.79 18.67
N ASN A 415 -27.12 -8.26 19.37
CA ASN A 415 -25.93 -9.00 19.79
C ASN A 415 -26.31 -9.83 21.03
N THR A 416 -27.05 -10.93 20.82
CA THR A 416 -27.49 -11.82 21.90
C THR A 416 -26.28 -12.43 22.64
N GLU A 417 -25.12 -12.52 21.99
CA GLU A 417 -23.88 -13.02 22.58
C GLU A 417 -23.26 -12.09 23.64
N GLN A 418 -23.49 -10.78 23.57
CA GLN A 418 -22.98 -9.86 24.60
C GLN A 418 -23.77 -9.95 25.92
N ILE A 419 -25.02 -10.40 25.90
CA ILE A 419 -25.81 -10.59 27.13
C ILE A 419 -25.40 -11.88 27.85
N THR A 420 -25.01 -12.94 27.12
CA THR A 420 -24.52 -14.19 27.73
C THR A 420 -23.15 -14.02 28.40
N GLN A 421 -22.23 -13.23 27.82
CA GLN A 421 -20.93 -12.98 28.45
C GLN A 421 -21.01 -12.12 29.74
N ILE A 422 -22.02 -11.26 29.86
CA ILE A 422 -22.25 -10.46 31.07
C ILE A 422 -22.93 -11.30 32.18
N LEU A 423 -23.74 -12.30 31.82
CA LEU A 423 -24.31 -13.21 32.82
C LEU A 423 -23.29 -14.24 33.35
N ASP A 424 -22.41 -14.77 32.49
CA ASP A 424 -21.40 -15.76 32.92
C ASP A 424 -20.29 -15.16 33.80
N SER A 425 -20.02 -13.85 33.68
CA SER A 425 -19.02 -13.17 34.53
C SER A 425 -19.52 -12.82 35.94
N HIS A 426 -20.81 -13.02 36.23
CA HIS A 426 -21.39 -12.73 37.55
C HIS A 426 -21.75 -13.98 38.39
N ILE A 427 -21.54 -15.19 37.86
CA ILE A 427 -21.81 -16.46 38.58
C ILE A 427 -20.51 -17.24 38.81
N VAL A 428 -19.42 -16.60 39.22
CA VAL A 428 -18.27 -17.29 39.85
C VAL A 428 -17.61 -16.39 40.88
N SER A 429 -18.25 -16.17 42.02
CA SER A 429 -17.56 -15.70 43.24
C SER A 429 -18.38 -15.96 44.50
N SER A 430 -18.53 -17.23 44.85
CA SER A 430 -18.78 -17.61 46.25
C SER A 430 -18.36 -19.06 46.43
N GLU A 431 -17.19 -19.29 47.04
CA GLU A 431 -17.03 -20.14 48.24
C GLU A 431 -15.57 -20.54 48.52
N PHE A 432 -15.15 -20.27 49.78
CA PHE A 432 -14.13 -20.94 50.63
C PHE A 432 -12.67 -21.10 50.13
N GLY A 433 -11.61 -20.82 50.89
CA GLY A 433 -11.42 -20.47 52.30
C GLY A 433 -9.91 -20.54 52.68
N SER A 434 -9.50 -19.69 53.62
CA SER A 434 -8.42 -19.84 54.64
C SER A 434 -7.04 -20.48 54.30
N THR A 435 -6.01 -19.61 54.30
CA THR A 435 -4.65 -19.61 54.96
C THR A 435 -4.04 -20.89 55.60
N PRO A 436 -2.69 -21.01 55.86
CA PRO A 436 -1.67 -19.93 56.01
C PRO A 436 -0.23 -20.17 55.47
N SER A 437 0.51 -19.05 55.35
CA SER A 437 1.94 -18.85 55.72
C SER A 437 3.01 -19.88 55.32
N THR A 438 3.85 -19.52 54.34
CA THR A 438 5.29 -19.85 54.34
C THR A 438 6.13 -18.67 53.86
N LYS A 439 7.11 -18.28 54.69
CA LYS A 439 8.19 -17.33 54.40
C LYS A 439 8.89 -17.72 53.10
N PHE A 440 9.06 -16.76 52.19
CA PHE A 440 9.95 -16.89 51.04
C PHE A 440 11.04 -15.82 51.16
N GLU A 441 12.28 -16.28 51.33
CA GLU A 441 13.49 -15.45 51.35
C GLU A 441 13.79 -14.92 49.95
N LEU A 442 14.14 -13.64 49.86
CA LEU A 442 14.62 -13.00 48.64
C LEU A 442 16.12 -13.30 48.44
N PRO A 443 16.57 -13.76 47.26
CA PRO A 443 17.99 -13.74 46.95
C PRO A 443 18.42 -12.33 46.51
N SER A 444 19.39 -11.80 47.24
CA SER A 444 20.18 -10.61 46.93
C SER A 444 20.85 -10.74 45.55
N TYR A 445 20.48 -9.87 44.60
CA TYR A 445 21.18 -9.75 43.33
C TYR A 445 22.33 -8.74 43.46
N ARG A 446 23.54 -9.26 43.28
CA ARG A 446 24.83 -8.56 43.39
C ARG A 446 25.12 -7.81 42.09
N ASN A 447 25.38 -6.51 42.20
CA ASN A 447 25.83 -5.64 41.11
C ASN A 447 27.19 -6.11 40.56
N HIS A 448 27.25 -6.49 39.29
CA HIS A 448 28.49 -6.54 38.53
C HIS A 448 28.65 -5.24 37.73
N ARG A 449 29.48 -4.34 38.27
CA ARG A 449 30.08 -3.20 37.55
C ARG A 449 31.23 -3.76 36.71
N ALA A 450 31.12 -3.74 35.39
CA ALA A 450 32.25 -3.92 34.49
C ALA A 450 32.96 -2.58 34.31
N THR A 451 34.15 -2.45 34.89
CA THR A 451 35.06 -1.33 34.65
C THR A 451 35.89 -1.66 33.41
N MET A 452 35.60 -1.00 32.28
CA MET A 452 36.49 -1.02 31.11
C MET A 452 37.71 -0.13 31.40
N LEU A 453 38.88 -0.76 31.50
CA LEU A 453 40.18 -0.12 31.46
C LEU A 453 40.53 0.19 30.01
N VAL A 454 40.57 1.47 29.66
CA VAL A 454 41.18 1.97 28.42
C VAL A 454 42.68 2.13 28.69
N ALA A 455 43.50 1.29 28.07
CA ALA A 455 44.95 1.44 28.05
C ALA A 455 45.33 2.47 26.98
N ALA A 456 45.91 3.59 27.40
CA ALA A 456 46.58 4.54 26.53
C ALA A 456 47.95 3.97 26.13
N GLY A 457 48.19 3.82 24.82
CA GLY A 457 49.52 3.52 24.27
C GLY A 457 50.38 4.80 24.18
N PRO A 458 51.71 4.70 24.39
CA PRO A 458 52.59 5.85 24.27
C PRO A 458 52.98 6.10 22.80
N ASN A 459 52.86 7.36 22.39
CA ASN A 459 53.55 7.91 21.24
C ASN A 459 55.05 7.99 21.56
N SER A 460 55.89 7.35 20.76
CA SER A 460 57.31 7.69 20.63
C SER A 460 57.54 8.31 19.26
N ILE A 461 57.95 9.57 19.31
CA ILE A 461 58.58 10.31 18.24
C ILE A 461 60.03 9.83 18.14
N GLU A 462 60.41 9.31 16.98
CA GLU A 462 61.69 9.58 16.29
C GLU A 462 61.53 9.28 14.79
#